data_AF-A0A7C7PDA0-F1
#
_entry.id   AF-A0A7C7PDA0-F1
#
_cell.length_a   1.000
_cell.length_b   1.000
_cell.length_c   1.000
_cell.angle_alpha   90.00
_cell.angle_beta   90.00
_cell.angle_gamma   90.00
#
_symmetry.space_group_name_H-M   'P 1'
#
loop_
_entity.id
_entity.type
_entity.pdbx_description
1 polymer ?
#
loop_
_entity_poly.entity_id
_entity_poly.type
_entity_poly.pdbx_seq_one_letter_code
_entity_poly.pdbx_strand_id
1 'polypeptide(L)' 'MHTLPDNLYTAAQTREIDRSIIEDHHISGSELMSRAAKAALDILVKTWPQTKYIIVLCGAGNNGGDG' A
#
# COMPACT_ATOMS: atom_id res chain seq x y z
N MET A 1 -19.49 -5.22 -12.00
CA MET A 1 -18.95 -3.90 -11.60
C MET A 1 -18.78 -3.95 -10.09
N HIS A 2 -17.55 -3.83 -9.59
CA HIS A 2 -17.35 -3.62 -8.16
C HIS A 2 -17.65 -2.16 -7.87
N THR A 3 -18.73 -1.91 -7.12
CA THR A 3 -18.94 -0.62 -6.47
C THR A 3 -17.83 -0.42 -5.46
N LEU A 4 -17.08 0.67 -5.61
CA LEU A 4 -16.13 1.09 -4.57
C LEU A 4 -16.92 1.37 -3.29
N PRO A 5 -16.36 1.12 -2.11
CA PRO A 5 -17.00 1.51 -0.87
C PRO A 5 -17.27 3.03 -0.89
N ASP A 6 -18.49 3.42 -0.51
CA ASP A 6 -18.93 4.83 -0.51
C ASP A 6 -18.10 5.70 0.44
N ASN A 7 -17.44 5.09 1.41
CA ASN A 7 -16.61 5.77 2.40
C ASN A 7 -15.14 5.78 1.95
N LEU A 8 -14.68 6.95 1.51
CA LEU A 8 -13.26 7.24 1.31
C LEU A 8 -12.66 7.76 2.63
N TYR A 9 -11.50 7.23 3.00
CA TYR A 9 -10.72 7.78 4.10
C TYR A 9 -9.93 8.99 3.63
N THR A 10 -10.00 10.07 4.40
CA THR A 10 -9.08 11.19 4.27
C THR A 10 -7.66 10.75 4.64
N ALA A 11 -6.67 11.50 4.18
CA ALA A 11 -5.27 11.22 4.54
C ALA A 11 -5.01 11.29 6.05
N ALA A 12 -5.80 12.07 6.81
CA ALA A 12 -5.70 12.10 8.27
C ALA A 12 -6.24 10.79 8.88
N GLN A 13 -7.37 10.30 8.39
CA GLN A 13 -7.95 9.04 8.85
C GLN A 13 -7.05 7.83 8.53
N THR A 14 -6.42 7.78 7.36
CA THR A 14 -5.47 6.71 7.03
C THR A 14 -4.28 6.69 7.98
N ARG A 15 -3.70 7.86 8.29
CA ARG A 15 -2.58 7.95 9.26
C ARG A 15 -2.98 7.48 10.65
N GLU A 16 -4.20 7.79 11.06
CA GLU A 16 -4.72 7.35 12.37
C GLU A 16 -4.93 5.84 12.42
N ILE A 17 -5.39 5.24 11.31
CA ILE A 17 -5.50 3.78 11.18
C ILE A 17 -4.11 3.15 11.31
N ASP A 18 -3.12 3.63 10.55
CA ASP A 18 -1.74 3.13 10.63
C ASP A 18 -1.19 3.24 12.05
N ARG A 19 -1.42 4.37 12.71
CA ARG A 19 -1.02 4.62 14.11
C ARG A 19 -1.63 3.58 15.06
N SER A 20 -2.94 3.35 14.99
CA SER A 20 -3.62 2.35 15.83
C SER A 20 -3.08 0.93 15.61
N ILE A 21 -2.76 0.57 14.36
CA ILE A 21 -2.20 -0.76 14.06
C ILE A 21 -0.78 -0.91 14.63
N ILE A 22 0.02 0.15 14.56
CA ILE A 22 1.37 0.17 15.12
C ILE A 22 1.33 0.10 16.64
N GLU A 23 0.53 0.94 17.28
CA GLU A 23 0.50 1.09 18.73
C GLU A 23 -0.29 -0.01 19.43
N ASP A 24 -1.50 -0.32 18.96
CA ASP A 24 -2.42 -1.23 19.66
C ASP A 24 -2.18 -2.69 19.23
N HIS A 25 -1.83 -2.90 17.95
CA HIS A 25 -1.65 -4.24 17.38
C HIS A 25 -0.17 -4.64 17.21
N HIS A 26 0.77 -3.75 17.58
CA HIS A 26 2.21 -4.03 17.58
C HIS A 26 2.77 -4.48 16.21
N ILE A 27 2.12 -4.07 15.12
CA ILE A 27 2.61 -4.35 13.76
C ILE A 27 3.46 -3.15 13.33
N SER A 28 4.73 -3.39 13.03
CA SER A 28 5.65 -2.32 12.64
C SER A 28 5.18 -1.59 11.36
N GLY A 29 5.46 -0.29 11.26
CA GLY A 29 5.18 0.49 10.05
C GLY A 29 5.87 -0.08 8.80
N SER A 30 7.07 -0.64 8.94
CA SER A 30 7.78 -1.34 7.86
C SER A 30 7.04 -2.59 7.37
N GLU A 31 6.33 -3.29 8.27
CA GLU A 31 5.55 -4.45 7.89
C GLU A 31 4.25 -4.05 7.18
N LEU A 32 3.60 -2.95 7.60
CA LEU A 32 2.46 -2.39 6.87
C LEU A 32 2.85 -1.99 5.44
N MET A 33 3.96 -1.27 5.30
CA MET A 33 4.55 -0.88 4.02
C MET A 33 4.85 -2.10 3.14
N SER A 34 5.49 -3.13 3.70
CA SER A 34 5.78 -4.37 2.97
C SER A 34 4.50 -5.08 2.47
N ARG A 35 3.42 -5.06 3.27
CA ARG A 35 2.12 -5.62 2.87
C ARG A 35 1.48 -4.80 1.74
N ALA A 36 1.56 -3.47 1.80
CA ALA A 36 1.08 -2.58 0.75
C ALA A 36 1.84 -2.80 -0.57
N ALA A 37 3.18 -2.83 -0.51
CA ALA A 37 4.07 -3.16 -1.63
C ALA A 37 3.71 -4.50 -2.28
N LYS A 38 3.55 -5.55 -1.47
CA LYS A 38 3.18 -6.89 -1.95
C LYS A 38 1.83 -6.89 -2.67
N ALA A 39 0.83 -6.23 -2.12
CA ALA A 39 -0.49 -6.12 -2.74
C ALA A 39 -0.42 -5.38 -4.09
N ALA A 40 0.34 -4.28 -4.16
CA ALA A 40 0.55 -3.55 -5.41
C ALA A 40 1.24 -4.42 -6.47
N LEU A 41 2.30 -5.13 -6.09
CA LEU A 41 3.02 -6.04 -6.99
C LEU A 41 2.14 -7.18 -7.49
N ASP A 42 1.33 -7.78 -6.60
CA ASP A 42 0.41 -8.87 -6.97
C ASP A 42 -0.60 -8.41 -8.02
N ILE A 43 -1.16 -7.21 -7.85
CA ILE A 43 -2.08 -6.62 -8.83
C ILE A 43 -1.34 -6.32 -10.13
N LEU A 44 -0.12 -5.77 -10.07
CA LEU A 44 0.67 -5.46 -11.25
C LEU A 44 0.98 -6.71 -12.07
N VAL A 45 1.50 -7.77 -11.45
CA VAL A 45 1.84 -9.03 -12.12
C VAL A 45 0.58 -9.70 -12.69
N LYS A 46 -0.52 -9.68 -11.94
CA LYS A 46 -1.81 -10.24 -12.41
C LYS A 46 -2.37 -9.46 -13.60
N THR A 47 -2.25 -8.14 -13.58
CA THR A 47 -2.82 -7.28 -14.64
C THR A 47 -1.98 -7.34 -15.91
N TRP A 48 -0.64 -7.44 -15.79
CA TRP A 48 0.27 -7.51 -16.93
C TRP A 48 1.21 -8.73 -16.86
N PRO A 49 0.69 -9.95 -17.07
CA PRO A 49 1.45 -11.19 -16.88
C PRO A 49 2.61 -11.39 -17.87
N GLN A 50 2.63 -10.67 -18.99
CA GLN A 50 3.68 -10.75 -20.01
C GLN A 50 4.75 -9.66 -19.87
N THR A 51 4.64 -8.79 -18.86
CA THR A 51 5.63 -7.73 -18.61
C THR A 51 6.99 -8.34 -18.28
N LYS A 52 8.01 -7.97 -19.05
CA LYS A 52 9.40 -8.44 -18.85
C LYS A 52 10.25 -7.47 -18.02
N TYR A 53 9.84 -6.21 -17.97
CA TYR A 53 10.59 -5.13 -17.33
C TYR A 53 9.63 -4.26 -16.53
N ILE A 54 9.99 -3.99 -15.27
CA ILE A 54 9.27 -3.08 -14.37
C ILE A 54 10.23 -1.98 -13.98
N ILE A 55 9.79 -0.74 -14.08
CA ILE A 55 10.51 0.43 -13.59
C ILE A 55 9.73 0.94 -12.37
N VAL A 56 10.40 1.05 -11.25
CA VAL A 56 9.84 1.62 -10.02
C VAL A 56 10.46 2.99 -9.80
N LEU A 57 9.63 4.01 -9.61
CA LEU A 57 10.04 5.39 -9.40
C LEU A 57 9.64 5.82 -7.98
N CYS A 58 10.60 5.77 -7.05
CA CYS A 58 10.34 6.02 -5.63
C CYS A 58 10.65 7.48 -5.26
N GLY A 59 9.72 8.11 -4.55
CA GLY A 59 9.95 9.39 -3.87
C GLY A 59 10.60 9.20 -2.49
N ALA A 60 10.83 10.30 -1.77
CA ALA A 60 11.44 10.25 -0.43
C ALA A 60 10.46 9.97 0.74
N GLY A 61 9.17 9.78 0.45
CA GLY A 61 8.12 9.53 1.46
C GLY A 61 7.75 8.05 1.61
N ASN A 62 6.74 7.76 2.45
CA ASN A 62 6.30 6.38 2.73
C ASN A 62 5.91 5.60 1.46
N ASN A 63 5.24 6.24 0.51
CA ASN A 63 4.91 5.62 -0.79
C ASN A 63 6.16 5.21 -1.59
N GLY A 64 7.29 5.89 -1.36
CA GLY A 64 8.57 5.49 -1.95
C GLY A 64 9.16 4.25 -1.31
N GLY A 65 8.77 3.91 -0.07
CA GLY A 65 9.12 2.64 0.57
C GLY A 65 8.20 1.48 0.17
N ASP A 66 7.00 1.77 -0.36
CA ASP A 66 6.12 0.75 -0.94
C ASP A 66 6.61 0.28 -2.33
N GLY A 67 7.30 1.16 -3.07
CA GLY A 67 7.88 0.86 -4.38
C GLY A 67 9.22 0.16 -4.25
#